data_AF-B9J0R6-F1
#
_entry.id   AF-B9J0R6-F1
#
_cell.length_a   1.000
_cell.length_b   1.000
_cell.length_c   1.000
_cell.angle_alpha   90.00
_cell.angle_beta   90.00
_cell.angle_gamma   90.00
#
_symmetry.space_group_name_H-M   'P 1'
#
loop_
_entity.id
_entity.type
_entity.pdbx_description
1 polymer ?
#
loop_
_entity_poly.entity_id
_entity_poly.type
_entity_poly.pdbx_seq_one_letter_code
_entity_poly.pdbx_strand_id
1 'polypeptide(L)'
;MLLRFKEELEKDYSLFAKSKGLSLRHILTHHISRNVLLTTIYYAKTNILFMLSNLYIIEWIFNTYGMFVFVKENSKLEIFTVSLIILYVPLFILFRLLHTFLQNVIKERV
;
A
#
# COMPACT_ATOMS: atom_id res chain seq x y z
N MET A 1 8.04 0.35 8.23
CA MET A 1 7.19 1.20 9.10
C MET A 1 7.99 1.86 10.21
N LEU A 2 8.57 1.11 11.16
CA LEU A 2 9.31 1.69 12.30
C LEU A 2 10.47 2.62 11.90
N LEU A 3 11.27 2.24 10.89
CA LEU A 3 12.35 3.08 10.39
C LEU A 3 11.86 4.44 9.87
N ARG A 4 10.73 4.45 9.15
CA ARG A 4 10.13 5.69 8.60
C ARG A 4 9.64 6.62 9.71
N PHE A 5 9.10 6.08 10.80
CA PHE A 5 8.73 6.89 11.96
C PHE A 5 9.96 7.53 12.62
N LYS A 6 11.08 6.81 12.70
CA LYS A 6 12.33 7.35 13.24
C LYS A 6 12.91 8.46 12.35
N GLU A 7 13.00 8.22 11.04
CA GLU A 7 13.45 9.23 10.08
C GLU A 7 12.57 10.50 10.11
N GLU A 8 11.24 10.33 10.27
CA GLU A 8 10.30 11.45 10.33
C GLU A 8 10.38 12.24 11.65
N LEU A 9 10.80 11.58 12.75
CA LEU A 9 11.06 12.21 14.05
C LEU A 9 12.33 13.08 14.07
N GLU A 10 13.30 12.77 13.21
CA GLU A 10 14.61 13.45 13.15
C GLU A 10 14.57 14.74 12.30
N LYS A 11 13.43 15.09 11.70
CA LYS A 11 13.27 16.29 10.88
C LYS A 11 13.18 17.59 11.70
N ASP A 12 13.54 18.71 11.10
CA ASP A 12 13.57 20.01 11.79
C ASP A 12 12.22 20.43 12.36
N TYR A 13 11.11 20.12 11.68
CA TYR A 13 9.78 20.48 12.14
C TYR A 13 9.34 19.71 13.41
N SER A 14 9.77 18.45 13.57
CA SER A 14 9.46 17.66 14.77
C SER A 14 10.35 18.10 15.94
N LEU A 15 11.60 18.47 15.67
CA LEU A 15 12.49 19.09 16.66
C LEU A 15 11.94 20.44 17.14
N PHE A 16 11.42 21.27 16.24
CA PHE A 16 10.75 22.54 16.58
C PHE A 16 9.46 22.31 17.41
N ALA A 17 8.65 21.32 17.04
CA ALA A 17 7.47 20.97 17.82
C ALA A 17 7.82 20.53 19.24
N LYS A 18 8.94 19.79 19.39
CA LYS A 18 9.48 19.38 20.69
C LYS A 18 10.01 20.56 21.50
N SER A 19 10.74 21.50 20.89
CA SER A 19 11.24 22.69 21.57
C SER A 19 10.12 23.66 22.00
N LYS A 20 8.97 23.62 21.31
CA LYS A 20 7.74 24.31 21.70
C LYS A 20 7.02 23.70 22.92
N GLY A 21 7.48 22.55 23.42
CA GLY A 21 6.89 21.87 24.59
C GLY A 21 5.69 20.97 24.28
N LEU A 22 5.46 20.62 23.01
CA LEU A 22 4.39 19.67 22.65
C LEU A 22 4.75 18.26 23.13
N SER A 23 3.75 17.53 23.63
CA SER A 23 3.95 16.15 24.08
C SER A 23 4.31 15.23 22.91
N LEU A 24 5.22 14.27 23.15
CA LEU A 24 5.66 13.31 22.13
C LEU A 24 4.48 12.53 21.52
N ARG A 25 3.46 12.18 22.33
CA ARG A 25 2.24 11.53 21.85
C ARG A 25 1.52 12.39 20.83
N HIS A 26 1.34 13.68 21.10
CA HIS A 26 0.68 14.61 20.19
C HIS A 26 1.45 14.77 18.88
N ILE A 27 2.78 14.88 18.95
CA ILE A 27 3.65 14.99 17.76
C ILE A 27 3.56 13.73 16.90
N LEU A 28 3.61 12.55 17.52
CA LEU A 28 3.49 11.27 16.83
C LEU A 28 2.13 11.10 16.15
N THR A 29 1.03 11.38 16.86
CA THR A 29 -0.31 11.13 16.34
C THR A 29 -0.78 12.17 15.34
N HIS A 30 -0.43 13.45 15.50
CA HIS A 30 -0.99 14.52 14.68
C HIS A 30 -0.08 14.96 13.54
N HIS A 31 1.24 14.99 13.77
CA HIS A 31 2.20 15.46 12.76
C HIS A 31 2.83 14.30 11.98
N ILE A 32 3.40 13.32 12.69
CA ILE A 32 4.19 12.26 12.06
C ILE A 32 3.31 11.20 11.40
N SER A 33 2.24 10.76 12.07
CA SER A 33 1.38 9.67 11.57
C SER A 33 0.83 9.98 10.17
N ARG A 34 0.35 11.20 9.92
CA ARG A 34 -0.22 11.64 8.64
C ARG A 34 0.82 11.57 7.53
N ASN A 35 2.06 12.02 7.79
CA ASN A 35 3.16 11.93 6.82
C ASN A 35 3.56 10.49 6.56
N VAL A 36 3.75 9.67 7.61
CA VAL A 36 4.18 8.27 7.43
C VAL A 36 3.10 7.44 6.74
N LEU A 37 1.81 7.67 7.02
CA LEU A 37 0.71 6.96 6.34
C LEU A 37 0.71 7.26 4.84
N LEU A 38 0.85 8.53 4.46
CA LEU A 38 0.92 8.92 3.04
C LEU A 38 2.03 8.18 2.31
N THR A 39 3.24 8.23 2.84
CA THR A 39 4.40 7.56 2.26
C THR A 39 4.21 6.04 2.23
N THR A 40 3.59 5.47 3.27
CA THR A 40 3.30 4.03 3.34
C THR A 40 2.32 3.58 2.27
N ILE A 41 1.25 4.36 2.00
CA ILE A 41 0.29 4.05 0.94
C ILE A 41 0.97 4.04 -0.44
N TYR A 42 1.89 4.98 -0.69
CA TYR A 42 2.70 4.98 -1.92
C TYR A 42 3.51 3.68 -2.08
N TYR A 43 4.21 3.24 -1.03
CA TYR A 43 4.96 1.98 -1.06
C TYR A 43 4.06 0.73 -1.13
N ALA A 44 2.87 0.77 -0.53
CA ALA A 44 1.92 -0.34 -0.54
C ALA A 44 1.51 -0.72 -1.97
N LYS A 45 1.35 0.26 -2.88
CA LYS A 45 1.07 0.01 -4.29
C LYS A 45 2.12 -0.90 -4.94
N THR A 46 3.39 -0.57 -4.79
CA THR A 46 4.50 -1.36 -5.35
C THR A 46 4.58 -2.73 -4.69
N ASN A 47 4.37 -2.83 -3.38
CA ASN A 47 4.38 -4.11 -2.67
C ASN A 47 3.27 -5.06 -3.13
N ILE A 48 2.05 -4.56 -3.36
CA ILE A 48 0.95 -5.39 -3.88
C ILE A 48 1.29 -5.95 -5.25
N LEU A 49 1.86 -5.13 -6.16
CA LEU A 49 2.30 -5.60 -7.47
C LEU A 49 3.40 -6.66 -7.36
N PHE A 50 4.38 -6.43 -6.48
CA PHE A 50 5.43 -7.40 -6.20
C PHE A 50 4.87 -8.73 -5.67
N MET A 51 3.89 -8.68 -4.77
CA MET A 51 3.20 -9.87 -4.27
C MET A 51 2.48 -10.62 -5.40
N LEU A 52 1.76 -9.92 -6.27
CA LEU A 52 1.08 -10.54 -7.41
C LEU A 52 2.05 -11.23 -8.37
N SER A 53 3.20 -10.61 -8.67
CA SER A 53 4.23 -11.22 -9.51
C SER A 53 4.78 -12.52 -8.94
N ASN A 54 4.84 -12.65 -7.61
CA ASN A 54 5.34 -13.85 -6.94
C ASN A 54 4.24 -14.84 -6.54
N LEU A 55 2.96 -14.51 -6.75
CA LEU A 55 1.83 -15.29 -6.24
C LEU A 55 1.82 -16.72 -6.78
N TYR A 56 2.13 -16.92 -8.08
CA TYR A 56 2.21 -18.26 -8.67
C TYR A 56 3.25 -19.16 -7.99
N ILE A 57 4.42 -18.61 -7.64
CA ILE A 57 5.48 -19.36 -6.97
C ILE A 57 5.00 -19.79 -5.57
N ILE A 58 4.31 -18.90 -4.87
CA ILE A 58 3.74 -19.19 -3.54
C ILE A 58 2.64 -20.26 -3.64
N GLU A 59 1.71 -20.13 -4.59
CA GLU A 59 0.68 -21.15 -4.82
C GLU A 59 1.29 -22.54 -5.03
N TRP A 60 2.38 -22.60 -5.80
CA TRP A 60 3.09 -23.84 -6.07
C TRP A 60 3.84 -24.40 -4.85
N ILE A 61 4.63 -23.57 -4.14
CA ILE A 61 5.40 -24.01 -2.95
C ILE A 61 4.49 -24.53 -1.85
N PHE A 62 3.36 -23.85 -1.62
CA PHE A 62 2.42 -24.20 -0.56
C PHE A 62 1.36 -25.21 -1.01
N ASN A 63 1.47 -25.76 -2.23
CA ASN A 63 0.50 -26.66 -2.83
C ASN A 63 -0.95 -26.18 -2.65
N THR A 64 -1.15 -24.88 -2.80
CA THR A 64 -2.43 -24.22 -2.57
C THR A 64 -3.13 -24.03 -3.90
N TYR A 65 -4.41 -24.42 -3.96
CA TYR A 65 -5.22 -24.26 -5.16
C TYR A 65 -5.66 -22.80 -5.31
N GLY A 66 -4.78 -22.00 -5.90
CA GLY A 66 -5.04 -20.60 -6.16
C GLY A 66 -5.51 -20.33 -7.59
N MET A 67 -5.52 -19.05 -7.93
CA MET A 67 -6.10 -18.56 -9.17
C MET A 67 -5.25 -18.97 -10.38
N PHE A 68 -3.93 -18.96 -10.26
CA PHE A 68 -3.05 -19.32 -11.37
C PHE A 68 -3.04 -20.83 -11.62
N VAL A 69 -3.13 -21.65 -10.55
CA VAL A 69 -3.31 -23.11 -10.68
C VAL A 69 -4.64 -23.44 -11.36
N PHE A 70 -5.74 -22.78 -10.96
CA PHE A 70 -7.05 -22.95 -11.58
C PHE A 70 -7.05 -22.65 -13.09
N VAL A 71 -6.44 -21.54 -13.48
CA VAL A 71 -6.29 -21.14 -14.89
C VAL A 71 -5.40 -22.11 -15.67
N LYS A 72 -4.34 -22.63 -15.06
CA LYS A 72 -3.45 -23.62 -15.68
C LYS A 72 -4.19 -24.91 -15.99
N GLU A 73 -4.98 -25.42 -15.05
CA GLU A 73 -5.77 -26.64 -15.26
C GLU A 73 -6.90 -26.44 -16.27
N ASN A 74 -7.53 -25.27 -16.23
CA ASN A 74 -8.61 -24.90 -17.15
C ASN A 74 -8.11 -23.94 -18.23
N SER A 75 -7.21 -24.43 -19.08
CA SER A 75 -6.49 -23.68 -20.14
C SER A 75 -7.38 -23.15 -21.29
N LYS A 76 -8.66 -22.88 -21.05
CA LYS A 76 -9.55 -22.24 -22.02
C LYS A 76 -9.32 -20.73 -22.03
N LEU A 77 -9.33 -20.14 -23.22
CA LEU A 77 -9.13 -18.69 -23.40
C LEU A 77 -10.16 -17.87 -22.60
N GLU A 78 -11.42 -18.29 -22.60
CA GLU A 78 -12.51 -17.64 -21.87
C GLU A 78 -12.22 -17.56 -20.36
N ILE A 79 -11.73 -18.67 -19.77
CA ILE A 79 -11.45 -18.77 -18.35
C ILE A 79 -10.25 -17.89 -17.99
N PHE A 80 -9.21 -17.87 -18.83
CA PHE A 80 -8.06 -16.98 -18.67
C PHE A 80 -8.48 -15.50 -18.65
N THR A 81 -9.30 -15.08 -19.63
CA THR A 81 -9.76 -13.69 -19.73
C THR A 81 -10.63 -13.28 -18.53
N VAL A 82 -11.63 -14.10 -18.16
CA VAL A 82 -12.50 -13.79 -17.02
C VAL A 82 -11.71 -13.72 -15.72
N SER A 83 -10.77 -14.65 -15.52
CA SER A 83 -9.89 -14.67 -14.37
C SER A 83 -9.08 -13.37 -14.29
N LEU A 84 -8.41 -12.96 -15.37
CA LEU A 84 -7.66 -11.70 -15.40
C LEU A 84 -8.52 -10.48 -15.07
N ILE A 85 -9.76 -10.42 -15.59
CA ILE A 85 -10.69 -9.32 -15.30
C ILE A 85 -11.02 -9.29 -13.81
N ILE A 86 -11.36 -10.44 -13.21
CA ILE A 86 -11.70 -10.55 -11.78
C ILE A 86 -10.51 -10.16 -10.89
N LEU A 87 -9.28 -10.45 -11.30
CA LEU A 87 -8.09 -10.03 -10.55
C LEU A 87 -7.82 -8.55 -10.72
N TYR A 88 -7.85 -8.03 -11.95
CA TYR A 88 -7.42 -6.67 -12.26
C TYR A 88 -8.44 -5.60 -11.85
N VAL A 89 -9.74 -5.83 -12.08
CA VAL A 89 -10.79 -4.80 -11.87
C VAL A 89 -10.88 -4.35 -10.40
N PRO A 90 -10.95 -5.23 -9.38
CA PRO A 90 -11.00 -4.82 -7.99
C PRO A 90 -9.72 -4.09 -7.55
N LEU A 91 -8.55 -4.57 -8.01
CA LEU A 91 -7.27 -3.92 -7.75
C LEU A 91 -7.21 -2.51 -8.36
N PHE A 92 -7.72 -2.35 -9.58
CA PHE A 92 -7.80 -1.06 -10.25
C PHE A 92 -8.68 -0.08 -9.47
N ILE A 93 -9.88 -0.52 -9.05
CA ILE A 93 -10.80 0.30 -8.25
C ILE A 93 -10.15 0.69 -6.93
N LEU A 94 -9.54 -0.26 -6.22
CA LEU A 94 -8.82 -0.02 -4.98
C LEU A 94 -7.73 1.05 -5.15
N PHE A 95 -6.87 0.91 -6.16
CA PHE A 95 -5.80 1.88 -6.41
C PHE A 95 -6.32 3.23 -6.85
N ARG A 96 -7.42 3.27 -7.61
CA ARG A 96 -8.06 4.53 -8.01
C ARG A 96 -8.60 5.28 -6.79
N LEU A 97 -9.30 4.58 -5.89
CA LEU A 97 -9.79 5.17 -4.65
C LEU A 97 -8.64 5.69 -3.80
N LEU A 98 -7.62 4.86 -3.55
CA LEU A 98 -6.43 5.28 -2.79
C LEU A 98 -5.78 6.53 -3.39
N HIS A 99 -5.63 6.59 -4.72
CA HIS A 99 -5.07 7.76 -5.38
C HIS A 99 -5.91 9.02 -5.18
N THR A 100 -7.24 8.93 -5.30
CA THR A 100 -8.14 10.06 -5.05
C THR A 100 -8.08 10.51 -3.59
N PHE A 101 -8.05 9.58 -2.62
CA PHE A 101 -7.88 9.91 -1.21
C PHE A 101 -6.54 10.62 -0.95
N LEU A 102 -5.43 10.14 -1.53
CA LEU A 102 -4.13 10.77 -1.42
C LEU A 102 -4.14 12.20 -1.97
N GLN A 103 -4.73 12.41 -3.16
CA GLN A 103 -4.83 13.74 -3.76
C GLN A 103 -5.63 14.70 -2.90
N ASN A 104 -6.73 14.27 -2.28
CA ASN A 104 -7.50 15.11 -1.37
C ASN A 104 -6.66 15.55 -0.16
N VAL A 105 -5.88 14.62 0.41
CA VAL A 105 -5.00 14.91 1.57
C VAL A 105 -3.84 15.84 1.20
N ILE A 106 -3.37 15.80 -0.05
CA ILE A 106 -2.30 16.67 -0.56
C ILE A 106 -2.86 18.05 -0.96
N LYS A 107 -4.06 18.11 -1.54
CA LYS A 107 -4.70 19.36 -1.96
C LYS A 107 -5.08 20.26 -0.78
N GLU A 108 -5.30 19.67 0.40
CA GLU A 108 -5.40 20.40 1.68
C GLU A 108 -4.09 21.11 2.12
N ARG A 109 -2.96 20.86 1.46
CA ARG A 109 -1.66 21.45 1.81
C ARG A 109 -1.29 22.70 1.00
N VAL A 110 -2.07 23.08 -0.02
CA VAL A 110 -1.85 24.26 -0.87
C VAL A 110 -2.95 25.28 -0.61
#